data_AF-A0A3N0EEH8-F1
#
_entry.id   AF-A0A3N0EEH8-F1
#
_cell.length_a   1.000
_cell.length_b   1.000
_cell.length_c   1.000
_cell.angle_alpha   90.00
_cell.angle_beta   90.00
_cell.angle_gamma   90.00
#
_symmetry.space_group_name_H-M   'P 1'
#
loop_
_entity.id
_entity.type
_entity.pdbx_description
1 polymer ?
#
loop_
_entity_poly.entity_id
_entity_poly.type
_entity_poly.pdbx_seq_one_letter_code
_entity_poly.pdbx_strand_id
1 'polypeptide(L)'
;MRATLGLGRWFGIPVAANIGVLVIILLIGSGLAFGVLPTQFPGWATPTYLLVGLVAGLLLVLSIVVHELAHALVARAKGVQIDGITLWLLGGVAQMRSEPTSPRDELQISAVGPLASLTLGLVFGLLAGAIALAGPAGAPVLATFGFVAWANVLLAVFNLLPAAPLDGGRVLRAALWWGTGDRGRAATIAARAGRGLGLVLIGVGLAQALFLPGIGGLWLALIGLFMVHAATAEGNQARLTTQLHGVRVHQVMSSTLVTAPPRATVAEFIDEVALHRPFSTYPLVDEHGRLTGLVTLNRIRAVPADQRTRTPLEQVACAPEDVPTTRPHEEVTELLPRLHGCGDGRAVVLDEAGRVVAVVSPGDISRLASAADLRSTDPYPPRGADLNRGP
;
A
#
# COMPACT_ATOMS: atom_id res chain seq x y z
N MET A 1 1.16 0.19 7.17
CA MET A 1 2.11 -0.92 7.01
C MET A 1 3.43 -0.48 7.63
N ARG A 2 3.79 -0.91 8.84
CA ARG A 2 5.06 -0.51 9.46
C ARG A 2 6.09 -1.62 9.26
N ALA A 3 7.27 -1.27 8.77
CA ALA A 3 8.39 -2.20 8.66
C ALA A 3 8.86 -2.65 10.05
N THR A 4 9.14 -3.95 10.21
CA THR A 4 9.65 -4.50 11.47
C THR A 4 11.14 -4.83 11.40
N LEU A 5 11.68 -5.03 10.19
CA LEU A 5 13.07 -5.42 9.94
C LEU A 5 13.65 -4.59 8.79
N GLY A 6 14.76 -3.89 9.02
CA GLY A 6 15.50 -3.19 7.97
C GLY A 6 16.46 -4.15 7.26
N LEU A 7 16.35 -4.27 5.93
CA LEU A 7 17.23 -5.12 5.09
C LEU A 7 18.40 -4.33 4.45
N GLY A 8 18.50 -3.03 4.74
CA GLY A 8 19.54 -2.14 4.24
C GLY A 8 19.10 -1.26 3.08
N ARG A 9 20.06 -0.71 2.32
CA ARG A 9 19.81 0.12 1.14
C ARG A 9 20.37 -0.54 -0.10
N TRP A 10 19.53 -0.82 -1.09
CA TRP A 10 19.91 -1.50 -2.33
C TRP A 10 19.75 -0.49 -3.47
N PHE A 11 20.82 -0.22 -4.22
CA PHE A 11 20.87 0.86 -5.22
C PHE A 11 20.39 2.23 -4.69
N GLY A 12 20.62 2.52 -3.41
CA GLY A 12 20.18 3.74 -2.74
C GLY A 12 18.75 3.73 -2.20
N ILE A 13 17.97 2.69 -2.49
CA ILE A 13 16.57 2.53 -2.08
C ILE A 13 16.50 1.76 -0.76
N PRO A 14 15.87 2.29 0.30
CA PRO A 14 15.65 1.53 1.54
C PRO A 14 14.81 0.29 1.29
N VAL A 15 15.28 -0.87 1.71
CA VAL A 15 14.55 -2.14 1.64
C VAL A 15 14.27 -2.62 3.05
N ALA A 16 13.02 -2.97 3.32
CA ALA A 16 12.56 -3.44 4.61
C ALA A 16 11.59 -4.62 4.47
N ALA A 17 11.43 -5.38 5.54
CA ALA A 17 10.51 -6.50 5.61
C ALA A 17 9.65 -6.42 6.87
N ASN A 18 8.42 -6.91 6.76
CA ASN A 18 7.60 -7.22 7.91
C ASN A 18 7.86 -8.68 8.39
N ILE A 19 7.41 -9.00 9.60
CA ILE A 19 7.51 -10.37 10.14
C ILE A 19 6.72 -11.40 9.31
N GLY A 20 5.72 -10.96 8.56
CA GLY A 20 4.95 -11.79 7.64
C GLY A 20 5.81 -12.42 6.54
N VAL A 21 6.96 -11.83 6.19
CA VAL A 21 7.92 -12.45 5.26
C VAL A 21 8.46 -13.78 5.82
N LEU A 22 8.72 -13.85 7.12
CA LEU A 22 9.13 -15.11 7.76
C LEU A 22 8.00 -16.14 7.72
N VAL A 23 6.76 -15.69 7.92
CA VAL A 23 5.58 -16.57 7.85
C VAL A 23 5.41 -17.16 6.45
N ILE A 24 5.56 -16.38 5.37
CA ILE A 24 5.44 -16.94 4.01
C ILE A 24 6.59 -17.89 3.66
N ILE A 25 7.83 -17.60 4.10
CA ILE A 25 8.98 -18.51 3.92
C ILE A 25 8.69 -19.85 4.60
N LEU A 26 8.19 -19.84 5.83
CA LEU A 26 7.86 -21.04 6.58
C LEU A 26 6.66 -21.79 5.96
N LEU A 27 5.64 -21.08 5.50
CA LEU A 27 4.47 -21.68 4.86
C LEU A 27 4.87 -22.39 3.56
N ILE A 28 5.62 -21.71 2.68
CA ILE A 28 6.08 -22.29 1.41
C ILE A 28 7.07 -23.43 1.67
N GLY A 29 8.05 -23.21 2.55
CA GLY A 29 9.05 -24.21 2.89
C GLY A 29 8.43 -25.48 3.49
N SER A 30 7.44 -25.34 4.37
CA SER A 30 6.72 -26.49 4.96
C SER A 30 5.82 -27.18 3.93
N GLY A 31 5.11 -26.43 3.08
CA GLY A 31 4.30 -27.01 2.00
C GLY A 31 5.13 -27.82 1.00
N LEU A 32 6.35 -27.36 0.70
CA LEU A 32 7.31 -28.11 -0.08
C LEU A 32 7.83 -29.33 0.67
N ALA A 33 8.30 -29.15 1.89
CA ALA A 33 8.97 -30.21 2.65
C ALA A 33 8.04 -31.37 3.01
N PHE A 34 6.77 -31.11 3.28
CA PHE A 34 5.81 -32.12 3.73
C PHE A 34 4.75 -32.52 2.68
N GLY A 35 4.68 -31.80 1.55
CA GLY A 35 3.70 -32.07 0.50
C GLY A 35 4.36 -32.42 -0.84
N VAL A 36 5.00 -31.44 -1.47
CA VAL A 36 5.46 -31.57 -2.86
C VAL A 36 6.73 -32.41 -2.99
N LEU A 37 7.74 -32.18 -2.14
CA LEU A 37 9.04 -32.84 -2.29
C LEU A 37 8.99 -34.35 -1.99
N PRO A 38 8.30 -34.84 -0.94
CA PRO A 38 8.24 -36.28 -0.67
C PRO A 38 7.54 -37.09 -1.76
N THR A 39 6.62 -36.47 -2.52
CA THR A 39 5.90 -37.12 -3.62
C THR A 39 6.72 -37.14 -4.90
N GLN A 40 7.50 -36.09 -5.18
CA GLN A 40 8.33 -36.00 -6.39
C GLN A 40 9.71 -36.65 -6.25
N PHE A 41 10.30 -36.59 -5.05
CA PHE A 41 11.64 -37.08 -4.74
C PHE A 41 11.60 -38.02 -3.53
N PRO A 42 10.96 -39.20 -3.66
CA PRO A 42 10.82 -40.12 -2.54
C PRO A 42 12.18 -40.62 -2.04
N GLY A 43 12.28 -40.84 -0.73
CA GLY A 43 13.45 -41.46 -0.10
C GLY A 43 14.51 -40.50 0.46
N TRP A 44 14.33 -39.18 0.35
CA TRP A 44 15.20 -38.25 1.09
C TRP A 44 14.89 -38.26 2.58
N ALA A 45 15.93 -37.97 3.39
CA ALA A 45 15.77 -37.73 4.81
C ALA A 45 15.01 -36.42 5.07
N THR A 46 14.22 -36.38 6.14
CA THR A 46 13.43 -35.18 6.53
C THR A 46 14.24 -33.88 6.58
N PRO A 47 15.49 -33.84 7.11
CA PRO A 47 16.29 -32.62 7.09
C PRO A 47 16.58 -32.09 5.68
N THR A 48 16.69 -32.96 4.68
CA THR A 48 16.89 -32.57 3.28
C THR A 48 15.66 -31.86 2.73
N TYR A 49 14.47 -32.41 2.97
CA TYR A 49 13.22 -31.75 2.55
C TYR A 49 13.06 -30.37 3.19
N LEU A 50 13.35 -30.25 4.49
CA LEU A 50 13.30 -28.98 5.21
C LEU A 50 14.30 -27.96 4.66
N LEU A 51 15.54 -28.39 4.38
CA LEU A 51 16.57 -27.53 3.82
C LEU A 51 16.20 -27.04 2.41
N VAL A 52 15.78 -27.96 1.53
CA VAL A 52 15.34 -27.60 0.16
C VAL A 52 14.16 -26.64 0.20
N GLY A 53 13.17 -26.90 1.06
CA GLY A 53 12.00 -26.04 1.25
C GLY A 53 12.38 -24.64 1.75
N LEU A 54 13.26 -24.56 2.77
CA LEU A 54 13.73 -23.29 3.32
C LEU A 54 14.50 -22.48 2.27
N VAL A 55 15.47 -23.10 1.58
CA VAL A 55 16.28 -22.44 0.56
C VAL A 55 15.40 -21.96 -0.61
N ALA A 56 14.46 -22.80 -1.06
CA ALA A 56 13.49 -22.43 -2.10
C ALA A 56 12.63 -21.23 -1.68
N GLY A 57 12.13 -21.22 -0.44
CA GLY A 57 11.36 -20.10 0.11
C GLY A 57 12.17 -18.79 0.17
N LEU A 58 13.43 -18.87 0.62
CA LEU A 58 14.34 -17.71 0.66
C LEU A 58 14.62 -17.16 -0.74
N LEU A 59 14.93 -18.03 -1.70
CA LEU A 59 15.18 -17.63 -3.09
C LEU A 59 13.94 -17.04 -3.77
N LEU A 60 12.74 -17.53 -3.42
CA LEU A 60 11.50 -16.94 -3.92
C LEU A 60 11.27 -15.53 -3.35
N VAL A 61 11.50 -15.32 -2.05
CA VAL A 61 11.45 -13.96 -1.46
C VAL A 61 12.48 -13.04 -2.11
N LEU A 62 13.70 -13.52 -2.35
CA LEU A 62 14.71 -12.77 -3.08
C LEU A 62 14.24 -12.43 -4.51
N SER A 63 13.54 -13.35 -5.18
CA SER A 63 12.96 -13.10 -6.50
C SER A 63 11.90 -12.00 -6.46
N ILE A 64 11.05 -11.98 -5.42
CA ILE A 64 10.09 -10.89 -5.18
C ILE A 64 10.82 -9.56 -4.96
N VAL A 65 11.92 -9.55 -4.19
CA VAL A 65 12.72 -8.32 -4.02
C VAL A 65 13.26 -7.82 -5.36
N VAL A 66 13.80 -8.71 -6.19
CA VAL A 66 14.31 -8.34 -7.53
C VAL A 66 13.18 -7.81 -8.41
N HIS A 67 12.00 -8.42 -8.37
CA HIS A 67 10.81 -7.96 -9.07
C HIS A 67 10.42 -6.52 -8.67
N GLU A 68 10.27 -6.26 -7.36
CA GLU A 68 9.95 -4.92 -6.84
C GLU A 68 11.05 -3.89 -7.12
N LEU A 69 12.30 -4.32 -7.03
CA LEU A 69 13.45 -3.47 -7.33
C LEU A 69 13.48 -3.08 -8.81
N ALA A 70 13.09 -3.98 -9.71
CA ALA A 70 12.97 -3.66 -11.14
C ALA A 70 11.95 -2.53 -11.37
N HIS A 71 10.77 -2.61 -10.74
CA HIS A 71 9.79 -1.53 -10.79
C HIS A 71 10.38 -0.22 -10.28
N ALA A 72 11.01 -0.25 -9.11
CA ALA A 72 11.54 0.95 -8.45
C ALA A 72 12.68 1.60 -9.25
N LEU A 73 13.56 0.80 -9.87
CA LEU A 73 14.65 1.30 -10.70
C LEU A 73 14.15 1.95 -11.98
N VAL A 74 13.18 1.34 -12.68
CA VAL A 74 12.57 1.94 -13.88
C VAL A 74 11.78 3.19 -13.50
N ALA A 75 11.00 3.15 -12.42
CA ALA A 75 10.25 4.30 -11.94
C ALA A 75 11.18 5.48 -11.64
N ARG A 76 12.30 5.24 -10.94
CA ARG A 76 13.31 6.28 -10.68
C ARG A 76 13.94 6.81 -11.97
N ALA A 77 14.23 5.96 -12.95
CA ALA A 77 14.73 6.38 -14.26
C ALA A 77 13.71 7.26 -15.02
N LYS A 78 12.41 7.14 -14.69
CA LYS A 78 11.32 7.97 -15.20
C LYS A 78 11.00 9.20 -14.34
N GLY A 79 11.82 9.50 -13.34
CA GLY A 79 11.63 10.67 -12.47
C GLY A 79 10.60 10.48 -11.37
N VAL A 80 10.10 9.26 -11.14
CA VAL A 80 9.20 8.95 -10.03
C VAL A 80 10.00 8.80 -8.74
N GLN A 81 9.58 9.49 -7.69
CA GLN A 81 10.25 9.44 -6.38
C GLN A 81 9.85 8.18 -5.61
N ILE A 82 10.86 7.40 -5.18
CA ILE A 82 10.71 6.16 -4.41
C ILE A 82 11.18 6.38 -2.97
N ASP A 83 10.32 6.11 -1.99
CA ASP A 83 10.64 6.18 -0.56
C ASP A 83 11.32 4.93 -0.04
N GLY A 84 10.92 3.77 -0.57
CA GLY A 84 11.47 2.49 -0.16
C GLY A 84 10.62 1.32 -0.65
N ILE A 85 11.12 0.12 -0.40
CA ILE A 85 10.43 -1.14 -0.70
C ILE A 85 10.17 -1.83 0.64
N THR A 86 8.91 -2.17 0.91
CA THR A 86 8.55 -2.96 2.08
C THR A 86 7.93 -4.28 1.65
N LEU A 87 8.55 -5.38 2.05
CA LEU A 87 8.03 -6.73 1.85
C LEU A 87 7.01 -7.09 2.93
N TRP A 88 5.98 -7.83 2.53
CA TRP A 88 4.96 -8.38 3.41
C TRP A 88 4.61 -9.84 3.08
N LEU A 89 3.64 -10.40 3.81
CA LEU A 89 3.22 -11.81 3.66
C LEU A 89 2.83 -12.18 2.22
N LEU A 90 2.24 -11.27 1.46
CA LEU A 90 1.64 -11.52 0.14
C LEU A 90 2.37 -10.82 -1.02
N GLY A 91 3.66 -10.46 -0.87
CA GLY A 91 4.43 -9.72 -1.90
C GLY A 91 5.27 -8.57 -1.36
N GLY A 92 5.53 -7.56 -2.19
CA GLY A 92 6.16 -6.30 -1.78
C GLY A 92 5.34 -5.10 -2.22
N VAL A 93 5.60 -3.95 -1.59
CA VAL A 93 5.08 -2.66 -2.05
C VAL A 93 6.23 -1.68 -2.16
N ALA A 94 6.45 -1.19 -3.38
CA ALA A 94 7.26 0.00 -3.62
C ALA A 94 6.45 1.25 -3.22
N GLN A 95 6.92 1.95 -2.19
CA GLN A 95 6.32 3.20 -1.73
C GLN A 95 6.75 4.33 -2.68
N MET A 96 5.80 4.84 -3.45
CA MET A 96 6.01 5.93 -4.41
C MET A 96 5.39 7.22 -3.84
N ARG A 97 6.12 8.34 -3.88
CA ARG A 97 5.58 9.66 -3.47
C ARG A 97 4.74 10.31 -4.55
N SER A 98 5.05 10.01 -5.80
CA SER A 98 4.45 10.61 -6.98
C SER A 98 3.96 9.52 -7.92
N GLU A 99 2.89 9.79 -8.64
CA GLU A 99 2.39 8.86 -9.65
C GLU A 99 3.07 9.08 -11.02
N PRO A 100 3.09 8.08 -11.92
CA PRO A 100 3.59 8.27 -13.29
C PRO A 100 2.82 9.35 -14.04
N THR A 101 3.52 10.18 -14.83
CA THR A 101 2.91 11.32 -15.54
C THR A 101 2.43 10.98 -16.95
N SER A 102 2.81 9.83 -17.51
CA SER A 102 2.39 9.39 -18.84
C SER A 102 1.95 7.92 -18.88
N PRO A 103 1.02 7.55 -19.79
CA PRO A 103 0.61 6.15 -19.95
C PRO A 103 1.78 5.24 -20.34
N ARG A 104 2.73 5.77 -21.13
CA ARG A 104 3.92 5.03 -21.56
C ARG A 104 4.84 4.70 -20.38
N ASP A 105 5.08 5.66 -19.50
CA ASP A 105 5.91 5.42 -18.32
C ASP A 105 5.25 4.42 -17.38
N GLU A 106 3.94 4.52 -17.19
CA GLU A 106 3.19 3.55 -16.40
C GLU A 106 3.26 2.14 -16.97
N LEU A 107 3.10 1.99 -18.30
CA LEU A 107 3.23 0.70 -18.97
C LEU A 107 4.63 0.10 -18.79
N GLN A 108 5.67 0.90 -18.99
CA GLN A 108 7.06 0.45 -18.85
C GLN A 108 7.40 0.08 -17.40
N ILE A 109 6.96 0.89 -16.44
CA ILE A 109 7.13 0.60 -15.02
C ILE A 109 6.38 -0.68 -14.66
N SER A 110 5.15 -0.88 -15.12
CA SER A 110 4.35 -2.04 -14.71
C SER A 110 4.79 -3.34 -15.40
N ALA A 111 5.33 -3.27 -16.62
CA ALA A 111 5.77 -4.47 -17.34
C ALA A 111 7.14 -5.01 -16.87
N VAL A 112 8.00 -4.17 -16.27
CA VAL A 112 9.38 -4.59 -15.94
C VAL A 112 9.45 -5.63 -14.82
N GLY A 113 8.52 -5.60 -13.85
CA GLY A 113 8.46 -6.62 -12.79
C GLY A 113 8.22 -8.02 -13.35
N PRO A 114 7.12 -8.25 -14.10
CA PRO A 114 6.88 -9.53 -14.75
C PRO A 114 8.03 -9.96 -15.68
N LEU A 115 8.68 -9.03 -16.41
CA LEU A 115 9.86 -9.33 -17.22
C LEU A 115 11.05 -9.79 -16.36
N ALA A 116 11.29 -9.16 -15.21
CA ALA A 116 12.33 -9.57 -14.27
C ALA A 116 12.04 -10.98 -13.71
N SER A 117 10.79 -11.25 -13.33
CA SER A 117 10.36 -12.59 -12.88
C SER A 117 10.51 -13.64 -13.98
N LEU A 118 10.10 -13.38 -15.22
CA LEU A 118 10.33 -14.31 -16.34
C LEU A 118 11.82 -14.57 -16.58
N THR A 119 12.65 -13.53 -16.48
CA THR A 119 14.10 -13.64 -16.63
C THR A 119 14.70 -14.52 -15.53
N LEU A 120 14.30 -14.32 -14.28
CA LEU A 120 14.71 -15.19 -13.16
C LEU A 120 14.21 -16.62 -13.36
N GLY A 121 12.97 -16.79 -13.81
CA GLY A 121 12.39 -18.09 -14.16
C GLY A 121 13.23 -18.84 -15.18
N LEU A 122 13.65 -18.15 -16.25
CA LEU A 122 14.53 -18.70 -17.27
C LEU A 122 15.91 -19.05 -16.71
N VAL A 123 16.54 -18.16 -15.94
CA VAL A 123 17.87 -18.39 -15.35
C VAL A 123 17.85 -19.61 -14.43
N PHE A 124 16.92 -19.68 -13.49
CA PHE A 124 16.79 -20.84 -12.59
C PHE A 124 16.41 -22.11 -13.35
N GLY A 125 15.61 -22.01 -14.42
CA GLY A 125 15.26 -23.14 -15.28
C GLY A 125 16.47 -23.71 -16.03
N LEU A 126 17.33 -22.84 -16.57
CA LEU A 126 18.59 -23.25 -17.21
C LEU A 126 19.55 -23.88 -16.21
N LEU A 127 19.67 -23.32 -14.99
CA LEU A 127 20.46 -23.91 -13.92
C LEU A 127 19.93 -25.28 -13.51
N ALA A 128 18.61 -25.43 -13.36
CA ALA A 128 17.97 -26.71 -13.10
C ALA A 128 18.27 -27.73 -14.22
N GLY A 129 18.13 -27.33 -15.48
CA GLY A 129 18.46 -28.18 -16.64
C GLY A 129 19.91 -28.63 -16.65
N ALA A 130 20.86 -27.73 -16.35
CA ALA A 130 22.28 -28.07 -16.25
C ALA A 130 22.57 -29.08 -15.14
N ILE A 131 21.93 -28.94 -13.96
CA ILE A 131 22.07 -29.89 -12.86
C ILE A 131 21.45 -31.24 -13.21
N ALA A 132 20.33 -31.27 -13.94
CA ALA A 132 19.71 -32.52 -14.38
C ALA A 132 20.66 -33.36 -15.26
N LEU A 133 21.48 -32.70 -16.09
CA LEU A 133 22.50 -33.37 -16.92
C LEU A 133 23.68 -33.93 -16.11
N ALA A 134 23.94 -33.40 -14.91
CA ALA A 134 25.04 -33.84 -14.04
C ALA A 134 24.72 -35.12 -13.24
N GLY A 135 23.49 -35.64 -13.33
CA GLY A 135 23.07 -36.89 -12.71
C GLY A 135 22.39 -36.73 -11.33
N PRO A 136 22.04 -37.86 -10.67
CA PRO A 136 21.12 -37.88 -9.54
C PRO A 136 21.66 -37.25 -8.25
N ALA A 137 22.98 -37.08 -8.13
CA ALA A 137 23.60 -36.45 -6.96
C ALA A 137 23.17 -34.97 -6.79
N GLY A 138 22.78 -34.31 -7.87
CA GLY A 138 22.29 -32.93 -7.86
C GLY A 138 20.80 -32.77 -7.54
N ALA A 139 20.08 -33.86 -7.22
CA ALA A 139 18.61 -33.83 -7.14
C ALA A 139 18.03 -32.80 -6.15
N PRO A 140 18.61 -32.54 -4.96
CA PRO A 140 18.14 -31.46 -4.09
C PRO A 140 18.27 -30.05 -4.72
N VAL A 141 19.38 -29.79 -5.39
CA VAL A 141 19.64 -28.50 -6.08
C VAL A 141 18.71 -28.34 -7.28
N LEU A 142 18.52 -29.41 -8.04
CA LEU A 142 17.55 -29.49 -9.13
C LEU A 142 16.13 -29.15 -8.64
N ALA A 143 15.70 -29.75 -7.53
CA ALA A 143 14.38 -29.49 -6.96
C ALA A 143 14.22 -28.03 -6.52
N THR A 144 15.23 -27.45 -5.87
CA THR A 144 15.23 -26.03 -5.49
C THR A 144 15.09 -25.13 -6.70
N PHE A 145 15.99 -25.23 -7.68
CA PHE A 145 15.98 -24.34 -8.85
C PHE A 145 14.77 -24.59 -9.74
N GLY A 146 14.34 -25.84 -9.91
CA GLY A 146 13.13 -26.18 -10.66
C GLY A 146 11.88 -25.55 -10.05
N PHE A 147 11.72 -25.61 -8.73
CA PHE A 147 10.62 -24.94 -8.05
C PHE A 147 10.70 -23.42 -8.18
N VAL A 148 11.86 -22.80 -7.91
CA VAL A 148 12.00 -21.33 -8.00
C VAL A 148 11.81 -20.82 -9.43
N ALA A 149 12.24 -21.59 -10.43
CA ALA A 149 12.00 -21.30 -11.84
C ALA A 149 10.50 -21.28 -12.16
N TRP A 150 9.80 -22.37 -11.81
CA TRP A 150 8.36 -22.48 -12.01
C TRP A 150 7.59 -21.38 -11.26
N ALA A 151 7.94 -21.12 -10.00
CA ALA A 151 7.30 -20.11 -9.18
C ALA A 151 7.47 -18.70 -9.76
N ASN A 152 8.64 -18.37 -10.33
CA ASN A 152 8.88 -17.09 -10.99
C ASN A 152 8.07 -16.92 -12.28
N VAL A 153 7.93 -17.98 -13.08
CA VAL A 153 7.06 -17.97 -14.26
C VAL A 153 5.61 -17.78 -13.83
N LEU A 154 5.16 -18.52 -12.82
CA LEU A 154 3.81 -18.38 -12.27
C LEU A 154 3.56 -16.97 -11.73
N LEU A 155 4.52 -16.41 -11.00
CA LEU A 155 4.47 -15.04 -10.46
C LEU A 155 4.32 -14.01 -11.59
N ALA A 156 5.07 -14.17 -12.68
CA ALA A 156 4.96 -13.27 -13.83
C ALA A 156 3.62 -13.39 -14.55
N VAL A 157 3.17 -14.62 -14.82
CA VAL A 157 1.88 -14.88 -15.50
C VAL A 157 0.73 -14.34 -14.66
N PHE A 158 0.73 -14.63 -13.36
CA PHE A 158 -0.30 -14.14 -12.44
C PHE A 158 -0.28 -12.62 -12.38
N ASN A 159 0.90 -11.99 -12.23
CA ASN A 159 0.98 -10.54 -12.22
C ASN A 159 0.63 -9.89 -13.56
N LEU A 160 0.70 -10.57 -14.70
CA LEU A 160 0.26 -10.03 -16.00
C LEU A 160 -1.25 -10.12 -16.24
N LEU A 161 -2.02 -10.74 -15.35
CA LEU A 161 -3.48 -10.78 -15.48
C LEU A 161 -4.05 -9.34 -15.45
N PRO A 162 -4.98 -8.98 -16.36
CA PRO A 162 -5.43 -7.60 -16.57
C PRO A 162 -6.42 -7.15 -15.48
N ALA A 163 -5.94 -7.06 -14.25
CA ALA A 163 -6.76 -6.98 -13.06
C ALA A 163 -6.00 -6.31 -11.90
N ALA A 164 -6.55 -5.23 -11.34
CA ALA A 164 -5.99 -4.63 -10.13
C ALA A 164 -6.07 -5.63 -8.93
N PRO A 165 -5.12 -5.62 -7.99
CA PRO A 165 -3.95 -4.74 -7.85
C PRO A 165 -2.69 -5.24 -8.58
N LEU A 166 -2.82 -6.21 -9.49
CA LEU A 166 -1.69 -6.84 -10.18
C LEU A 166 -1.07 -5.88 -11.20
N ASP A 167 0.18 -6.13 -11.59
CA ASP A 167 0.86 -5.30 -12.60
C ASP A 167 0.12 -5.22 -13.92
N GLY A 168 -0.52 -6.30 -14.34
CA GLY A 168 -1.35 -6.41 -15.53
C GLY A 168 -2.59 -5.53 -15.42
N GLY A 169 -3.10 -5.27 -14.22
CA GLY A 169 -4.11 -4.25 -13.96
C GLY A 169 -3.61 -2.84 -14.28
N ARG A 170 -2.35 -2.54 -13.92
CA ARG A 170 -1.70 -1.25 -14.27
C ARG A 170 -1.34 -1.17 -15.76
N VAL A 171 -0.97 -2.29 -16.40
CA VAL A 171 -0.80 -2.38 -17.86
C VAL A 171 -2.13 -2.10 -18.57
N LEU A 172 -3.22 -2.73 -18.13
CA LEU A 172 -4.57 -2.46 -18.65
C LEU A 172 -4.95 -0.99 -18.44
N ARG A 173 -4.69 -0.44 -17.26
CA ARG A 173 -4.94 0.96 -16.92
C ARG A 173 -4.17 1.91 -17.85
N ALA A 174 -2.89 1.65 -18.09
CA ALA A 174 -2.08 2.43 -19.02
C ALA A 174 -2.60 2.35 -20.46
N ALA A 175 -3.00 1.16 -20.93
CA ALA A 175 -3.56 0.97 -22.27
C ALA A 175 -4.90 1.71 -22.45
N LEU A 176 -5.79 1.61 -21.47
CA LEU A 176 -7.07 2.32 -21.47
C LEU A 176 -6.85 3.83 -21.40
N TRP A 177 -5.94 4.30 -20.53
CA TRP A 177 -5.61 5.72 -20.40
C TRP A 177 -5.04 6.28 -21.71
N TRP A 178 -4.18 5.53 -22.41
CA TRP A 178 -3.71 5.93 -23.73
C TRP A 178 -4.88 6.15 -24.69
N GLY A 179 -5.82 5.22 -24.75
CA GLY A 179 -6.96 5.30 -25.67
C GLY A 179 -8.00 6.36 -25.31
N THR A 180 -8.28 6.57 -24.02
CA THR A 180 -9.37 7.45 -23.55
C THR A 180 -8.91 8.85 -23.16
N GLY A 181 -7.63 9.04 -22.84
CA GLY A 181 -7.11 10.26 -22.20
C GLY A 181 -7.52 10.42 -20.73
N ASP A 182 -8.39 9.55 -20.20
CA ASP A 182 -8.94 9.63 -18.85
C ASP A 182 -8.37 8.50 -17.97
N ARG A 183 -7.37 8.87 -17.17
CA ARG A 183 -6.69 7.97 -16.23
C ARG A 183 -7.60 7.49 -15.10
N GLY A 184 -8.49 8.35 -14.60
CA GLY A 184 -9.39 8.03 -13.50
C GLY A 184 -10.40 6.95 -13.88
N ARG A 185 -10.97 7.08 -15.09
CA ARG A 185 -11.82 6.04 -15.68
C ARG A 185 -11.04 4.75 -15.93
N ALA A 186 -9.84 4.82 -16.49
CA ALA A 186 -8.99 3.66 -16.71
C ALA A 186 -8.69 2.90 -15.41
N ALA A 187 -8.38 3.62 -14.32
CA ALA A 187 -8.17 3.06 -13.00
C ALA A 187 -9.42 2.36 -12.44
N THR A 188 -10.58 3.00 -12.60
CA THR A 188 -11.86 2.43 -12.17
C THR A 188 -12.21 1.15 -12.94
N ILE A 189 -11.90 1.08 -14.24
CA ILE A 189 -12.11 -0.12 -15.05
C ILE A 189 -11.16 -1.24 -14.63
N ALA A 190 -9.86 -0.94 -14.44
CA ALA A 190 -8.88 -1.93 -13.95
C ALA A 190 -9.26 -2.50 -12.56
N ALA A 191 -9.77 -1.65 -11.66
CA ALA A 191 -10.30 -2.05 -10.37
C ALA A 191 -11.54 -2.96 -10.49
N ARG A 192 -12.46 -2.66 -11.41
CA ARG A 192 -13.62 -3.53 -11.69
C ARG A 192 -13.20 -4.90 -12.24
N ALA A 193 -12.24 -4.93 -13.17
CA ALA A 193 -11.68 -6.18 -13.68
C ALA A 193 -11.01 -7.00 -12.56
N GLY A 194 -10.27 -6.33 -11.67
CA GLY A 194 -9.71 -6.90 -10.44
C GLY A 194 -10.75 -7.59 -9.55
N ARG A 195 -11.83 -6.87 -9.23
CA ARG A 195 -12.94 -7.42 -8.44
C ARG A 195 -13.61 -8.61 -9.14
N GLY A 196 -13.82 -8.52 -10.46
CA GLY A 196 -14.39 -9.60 -11.25
C GLY A 196 -13.55 -10.87 -11.20
N LEU A 197 -12.25 -10.76 -11.46
CA LEU A 197 -11.32 -11.88 -11.39
C LEU A 197 -11.23 -12.46 -9.97
N GLY A 198 -11.18 -11.62 -8.94
CA GLY A 198 -11.21 -12.07 -7.54
C GLY A 198 -12.47 -12.88 -7.20
N LEU A 199 -13.65 -12.45 -7.66
CA LEU A 199 -14.91 -13.20 -7.50
C LEU A 199 -14.88 -14.55 -8.24
N VAL A 200 -14.29 -14.61 -9.44
CA VAL A 200 -14.09 -15.87 -10.17
C VAL A 200 -13.18 -16.81 -9.38
N LEU A 201 -12.06 -16.32 -8.84
CA LEU A 201 -11.15 -17.12 -8.00
C LEU A 201 -11.85 -17.66 -6.75
N ILE A 202 -12.72 -16.86 -6.11
CA ILE A 202 -13.55 -17.32 -4.99
C ILE A 202 -14.49 -18.44 -5.44
N GLY A 203 -15.24 -18.25 -6.54
CA GLY A 203 -16.18 -19.25 -7.05
C GLY A 203 -15.49 -20.57 -7.40
N VAL A 204 -14.36 -20.51 -8.11
CA VAL A 204 -13.55 -21.69 -8.47
C VAL A 204 -12.95 -22.34 -7.22
N GLY A 205 -12.43 -21.54 -6.27
CA GLY A 205 -11.86 -22.05 -5.03
C GLY A 205 -12.88 -22.77 -4.15
N LEU A 206 -14.08 -22.22 -4.02
CA LEU A 206 -15.19 -22.87 -3.30
C LEU A 206 -15.65 -24.14 -4.01
N ALA A 207 -15.78 -24.13 -5.33
CA ALA A 207 -16.10 -25.34 -6.10
C ALA A 207 -15.02 -26.41 -5.90
N GLN A 208 -13.74 -26.06 -5.99
CA GLN A 208 -12.66 -26.99 -5.72
C GLN A 208 -12.71 -27.54 -4.29
N ALA A 209 -12.99 -26.71 -3.28
CA ALA A 209 -13.10 -27.15 -1.89
C ALA A 209 -14.29 -28.11 -1.65
N LEU A 210 -15.36 -28.00 -2.45
CA LEU A 210 -16.54 -28.86 -2.35
C LEU A 210 -16.38 -30.17 -3.13
N PHE A 211 -15.70 -30.15 -4.29
CA PHE A 211 -15.66 -31.28 -5.22
C PHE A 211 -14.31 -32.03 -5.27
N LEU A 212 -13.23 -31.45 -4.74
CA LEU A 212 -11.89 -32.04 -4.79
C LEU A 212 -11.27 -32.14 -3.39
N PRO A 213 -10.50 -33.20 -3.10
CA PRO A 213 -9.81 -33.32 -1.82
C PRO A 213 -8.67 -32.30 -1.71
N GLY A 214 -8.47 -31.77 -0.50
CA GLY A 214 -7.34 -30.92 -0.14
C GLY A 214 -7.72 -29.46 0.15
N ILE A 215 -6.72 -28.69 0.60
CA ILE A 215 -6.90 -27.30 1.05
C ILE A 215 -6.68 -26.26 -0.06
N GLY A 216 -6.33 -26.69 -1.28
CA GLY A 216 -6.01 -25.80 -2.40
C GLY A 216 -7.16 -24.88 -2.79
N GLY A 217 -8.40 -25.39 -2.76
CA GLY A 217 -9.59 -24.58 -3.05
C GLY A 217 -9.82 -23.47 -2.04
N LEU A 218 -9.63 -23.76 -0.74
CA LEU A 218 -9.72 -22.74 0.31
C LEU A 218 -8.63 -21.67 0.15
N TRP A 219 -7.41 -22.07 -0.18
CA TRP A 219 -6.31 -21.14 -0.47
C TRP A 219 -6.63 -20.22 -1.66
N LEU A 220 -7.16 -20.78 -2.75
CA LEU A 220 -7.57 -20.02 -3.93
C LEU A 220 -8.69 -19.02 -3.60
N ALA A 221 -9.67 -19.43 -2.78
CA ALA A 221 -10.74 -18.55 -2.33
C ALA A 221 -10.22 -17.40 -1.44
N LEU A 222 -9.23 -17.67 -0.57
CA LEU A 222 -8.58 -16.63 0.23
C LEU A 222 -7.81 -15.62 -0.64
N ILE A 223 -7.08 -16.09 -1.67
CA ILE A 223 -6.42 -15.20 -2.64
C ILE A 223 -7.47 -14.34 -3.36
N GLY A 224 -8.58 -14.94 -3.81
CA GLY A 224 -9.67 -14.22 -4.46
C GLY A 224 -10.31 -13.16 -3.56
N LEU A 225 -10.51 -13.46 -2.27
CA LEU A 225 -11.02 -12.52 -1.28
C LEU A 225 -10.08 -11.32 -1.10
N PHE A 226 -8.78 -11.59 -0.91
CA PHE A 226 -7.77 -10.54 -0.83
C PHE A 226 -7.77 -9.65 -2.08
N MET A 227 -7.85 -10.27 -3.26
CA MET A 227 -7.90 -9.57 -4.54
C MET A 227 -9.13 -8.66 -4.65
N VAL A 228 -10.33 -9.12 -4.25
CA VAL A 228 -11.53 -8.28 -4.22
C VAL A 228 -11.35 -7.09 -3.28
N HIS A 229 -10.79 -7.30 -2.09
CA HIS A 229 -10.54 -6.22 -1.13
C HIS A 229 -9.54 -5.19 -1.67
N ALA A 230 -8.40 -5.64 -2.19
CA ALA A 230 -7.37 -4.77 -2.73
C ALA A 230 -7.85 -3.98 -3.96
N ALA A 231 -8.53 -4.65 -4.90
CA ALA A 231 -9.10 -4.00 -6.08
C ALA A 231 -10.20 -2.98 -5.70
N THR A 232 -10.99 -3.26 -4.66
CA THR A 232 -11.99 -2.32 -4.15
C THR A 232 -11.33 -1.09 -3.51
N ALA A 233 -10.27 -1.29 -2.73
CA ALA A 233 -9.50 -0.20 -2.14
C ALA A 233 -8.88 0.70 -3.22
N GLU A 234 -8.22 0.12 -4.23
CA GLU A 234 -7.61 0.87 -5.34
C GLU A 234 -8.67 1.62 -6.15
N GLY A 235 -9.82 0.99 -6.43
CA GLY A 235 -10.93 1.64 -7.13
C GLY A 235 -11.54 2.81 -6.36
N ASN A 236 -11.65 2.70 -5.04
CA ASN A 236 -12.14 3.79 -4.19
C ASN A 236 -11.15 4.96 -4.16
N GLN A 237 -9.85 4.66 -4.06
CA GLN A 237 -8.79 5.68 -4.10
C GLN A 237 -8.79 6.42 -5.44
N ALA A 238 -8.86 5.69 -6.57
CA ALA A 238 -8.91 6.30 -7.89
C ALA A 238 -10.11 7.23 -8.07
N ARG A 239 -11.30 6.85 -7.57
CA ARG A 239 -12.50 7.69 -7.62
C ARG A 239 -12.33 8.97 -6.80
N LEU A 240 -11.82 8.86 -5.58
CA LEU A 240 -11.56 10.01 -4.72
C LEU A 240 -10.57 10.98 -5.38
N THR A 241 -9.47 10.49 -5.93
CA THR A 241 -8.50 11.33 -6.65
C THR A 241 -9.13 12.00 -7.87
N THR A 242 -9.98 11.30 -8.62
CA THR A 242 -10.68 11.86 -9.79
C THR A 242 -11.69 12.94 -9.39
N GLN A 243 -12.46 12.71 -8.31
CA GLN A 243 -13.45 13.67 -7.80
C GLN A 243 -12.81 14.95 -7.25
N LEU A 244 -11.61 14.82 -6.66
CA LEU A 244 -10.87 15.93 -6.05
C LEU A 244 -9.90 16.60 -7.03
N HIS A 245 -9.79 16.12 -8.27
CA HIS A 245 -8.92 16.72 -9.27
C HIS A 245 -9.30 18.17 -9.56
N GLY A 246 -8.33 19.09 -9.55
CA GLY A 246 -8.58 20.53 -9.74
C GLY A 246 -9.16 21.26 -8.54
N VAL A 247 -9.45 20.54 -7.43
CA VAL A 247 -9.87 21.16 -6.17
C VAL A 247 -8.63 21.68 -5.45
N ARG A 248 -8.64 22.96 -5.09
CA ARG A 248 -7.57 23.61 -4.33
C ARG A 248 -7.85 23.60 -2.84
N VAL A 249 -6.80 23.55 -2.03
CA VAL A 249 -6.87 23.53 -0.56
C VAL A 249 -7.73 24.67 0.00
N HIS A 250 -7.66 25.87 -0.57
CA HIS A 250 -8.47 27.01 -0.11
C HIS A 250 -9.99 26.80 -0.21
N GLN A 251 -10.45 25.83 -1.02
CA GLN A 251 -11.86 25.49 -1.18
C GLN A 251 -12.36 24.50 -0.12
N VAL A 252 -11.43 23.87 0.61
CA VAL A 252 -11.73 22.81 1.61
C VAL A 252 -11.32 23.22 3.01
N MET A 253 -10.29 24.07 3.13
CA MET A 253 -9.74 24.45 4.43
C MET A 253 -10.79 25.09 5.35
N SER A 254 -10.74 24.72 6.63
CA SER A 254 -11.50 25.43 7.66
C SER A 254 -10.74 26.70 8.04
N SER A 255 -11.28 27.86 7.67
CA SER A 255 -10.70 29.17 8.00
C SER A 255 -10.88 29.54 9.48
N THR A 256 -11.73 28.83 10.22
CA THR A 256 -11.88 29.01 11.67
C THR A 256 -10.70 28.35 12.37
N LEU A 257 -9.62 29.12 12.53
CA LEU A 257 -8.39 28.68 13.17
C LEU A 257 -8.48 28.89 14.70
N VAL A 258 -8.28 27.81 15.46
CA VAL A 258 -8.03 27.88 16.90
C VAL A 258 -6.63 27.35 17.15
N THR A 259 -5.74 28.25 17.54
CA THR A 259 -4.35 27.92 17.89
C THR A 259 -4.20 27.78 19.40
N ALA A 260 -3.16 27.07 19.82
CA ALA A 260 -2.80 26.98 21.24
C ALA A 260 -1.34 27.42 21.45
N PRO A 261 -1.02 28.07 22.58
CA PRO A 261 0.36 28.42 22.90
C PRO A 261 1.15 27.15 23.29
N PRO A 262 2.41 27.00 22.84
CA PRO A 262 3.18 25.77 23.02
C PRO A 262 3.48 25.44 24.49
N ARG A 263 3.55 26.47 25.34
CA ARG A 263 3.87 26.35 26.77
C ARG A 263 2.65 26.14 27.68
N ALA A 264 1.42 26.24 27.16
CA ALA A 264 0.24 25.92 27.96
C ALA A 264 0.27 24.46 28.40
N THR A 265 -0.25 24.20 29.58
CA THR A 265 -0.32 22.83 30.10
C THR A 265 -1.46 22.06 29.43
N VAL A 266 -1.34 20.73 29.36
CA VAL A 266 -2.42 19.89 28.80
C VAL A 266 -3.73 20.07 29.58
N ALA A 267 -3.68 20.23 30.90
CA ALA A 267 -4.87 20.45 31.73
C ALA A 267 -5.57 21.78 31.39
N GLU A 268 -4.82 22.88 31.41
CA GLU A 268 -5.30 24.22 31.03
C GLU A 268 -5.91 24.22 29.64
N PHE A 269 -5.24 23.58 28.67
CA PHE A 269 -5.74 23.47 27.31
C PHE A 269 -7.06 22.69 27.21
N ILE A 270 -7.21 21.60 27.97
CA ILE A 270 -8.45 20.82 27.99
C ILE A 270 -9.60 21.69 28.49
N ASP A 271 -9.40 22.33 29.64
CA ASP A 271 -10.43 23.08 30.33
C ASP A 271 -10.82 24.34 29.57
N GLU A 272 -9.86 25.08 29.02
CA GLU A 272 -10.13 26.37 28.37
C GLU A 272 -10.52 26.24 26.90
N VAL A 273 -9.95 25.26 26.17
CA VAL A 273 -10.09 25.19 24.71
C VAL A 273 -10.77 23.91 24.25
N ALA A 274 -10.23 22.74 24.62
CA ALA A 274 -10.65 21.47 24.01
C ALA A 274 -12.10 21.10 24.31
N LEU A 275 -12.61 21.44 25.51
CA LEU A 275 -14.00 21.20 25.90
C LEU A 275 -14.99 22.22 25.30
N HIS A 276 -14.51 23.41 24.95
CA HIS A 276 -15.34 24.53 24.49
C HIS A 276 -15.37 24.67 22.97
N ARG A 277 -14.53 23.93 22.24
CA ARG A 277 -14.39 24.05 20.79
C ARG A 277 -14.59 22.71 20.09
N PRO A 278 -15.30 22.69 18.94
CA PRO A 278 -15.63 21.44 18.23
C PRO A 278 -14.46 20.87 17.41
N PHE A 279 -13.24 21.36 17.62
CA PHE A 279 -12.07 20.98 16.83
C PHE A 279 -11.36 19.79 17.45
N SER A 280 -10.81 18.94 16.58
CA SER A 280 -10.06 17.74 17.00
C SER A 280 -8.54 17.92 16.89
N THR A 281 -8.10 19.11 16.47
CA THR A 281 -6.70 19.42 16.15
C THR A 281 -6.44 20.90 16.32
N TYR A 282 -5.27 21.23 16.88
CA TYR A 282 -4.89 22.57 17.32
C TYR A 282 -3.43 22.82 16.96
N PRO A 283 -3.14 23.70 15.98
CA PRO A 283 -1.78 24.11 15.67
C PRO A 283 -1.20 24.91 16.84
N LEU A 284 0.03 24.57 17.20
CA LEU A 284 0.83 25.38 18.11
C LEU A 284 1.52 26.47 17.30
N VAL A 285 1.47 27.70 17.78
CA VAL A 285 2.08 28.85 17.10
C VAL A 285 2.97 29.64 18.05
N ASP A 286 4.02 30.26 17.50
CA ASP A 286 4.82 31.26 18.21
C ASP A 286 4.12 32.63 18.25
N GLU A 287 4.74 33.61 18.90
CA GLU A 287 4.25 34.99 18.98
C GLU A 287 4.10 35.67 17.60
N HIS A 288 4.76 35.14 16.57
CA HIS A 288 4.71 35.63 15.20
C HIS A 288 3.70 34.86 14.32
N GLY A 289 2.96 33.91 14.91
CA GLY A 289 1.97 33.08 14.21
C GLY A 289 2.57 31.94 13.37
N ARG A 290 3.85 31.62 13.55
CA ARG A 290 4.52 30.52 12.83
C ARG A 290 4.27 29.19 13.53
N LEU A 291 4.16 28.13 12.74
CA LEU A 291 3.91 26.78 13.23
C LEU A 291 5.07 26.27 14.10
N THR A 292 4.79 25.94 15.35
CA THR A 292 5.74 25.31 16.29
C THR A 292 5.41 23.86 16.60
N GLY A 293 4.22 23.38 16.20
CA GLY A 293 3.83 21.99 16.31
C GLY A 293 2.33 21.77 16.07
N LEU A 294 1.88 20.52 16.14
CA LEU A 294 0.46 20.19 15.98
C LEU A 294 0.00 19.24 17.09
N VAL A 295 -1.03 19.62 17.83
CA VAL A 295 -1.63 18.77 18.86
C VAL A 295 -2.99 18.25 18.39
N THR A 296 -3.22 16.95 18.55
CA THR A 296 -4.52 16.31 18.29
C THR A 296 -5.14 15.83 19.59
N LEU A 297 -6.47 15.66 19.61
CA LEU A 297 -7.17 15.11 20.77
C LEU A 297 -6.67 13.71 21.15
N ASN A 298 -6.22 12.90 20.19
CA ASN A 298 -5.66 11.58 20.47
C ASN A 298 -4.35 11.68 21.26
N ARG A 299 -3.48 12.64 20.93
CA ARG A 299 -2.22 12.87 21.65
C ARG A 299 -2.47 13.40 23.05
N ILE A 300 -3.45 14.30 23.22
CA ILE A 300 -3.90 14.77 24.54
C ILE A 300 -4.44 13.61 25.38
N ARG A 301 -5.26 12.73 24.79
CA ARG A 301 -5.83 11.55 25.49
C ARG A 301 -4.77 10.56 25.93
N ALA A 302 -3.64 10.47 25.22
CA ALA A 302 -2.53 9.60 25.58
C ALA A 302 -1.78 10.05 26.85
N VAL A 303 -1.97 11.31 27.29
CA VAL A 303 -1.34 11.84 28.51
C VAL A 303 -2.09 11.35 29.75
N PRO A 304 -1.42 10.67 30.69
CA PRO A 304 -2.00 10.26 31.98
C PRO A 304 -2.57 11.45 32.75
N ALA A 305 -3.72 11.28 33.39
CA ALA A 305 -4.47 12.36 34.02
C ALA A 305 -3.66 13.10 35.11
N ASP A 306 -2.84 12.37 35.87
CA ASP A 306 -1.95 12.87 36.93
C ASP A 306 -0.82 13.77 36.40
N GLN A 307 -0.47 13.66 35.12
CA GLN A 307 0.65 14.40 34.51
C GLN A 307 0.18 15.66 33.76
N ARG A 308 -1.11 15.77 33.43
CA ARG A 308 -1.65 16.83 32.56
C ARG A 308 -1.41 18.26 33.05
N THR A 309 -1.31 18.45 34.36
CA THR A 309 -1.06 19.76 34.98
C THR A 309 0.40 20.22 34.85
N ARG A 310 1.33 19.33 34.53
CA ARG A 310 2.77 19.62 34.43
C ARG A 310 3.32 19.45 33.02
N THR A 311 2.65 18.70 32.16
CA THR A 311 3.07 18.47 30.78
C THR A 311 2.64 19.64 29.88
N PRO A 312 3.57 20.40 29.28
CA PRO A 312 3.26 21.42 28.29
C PRO A 312 2.85 20.79 26.95
N LEU A 313 2.05 21.50 26.16
CA LEU A 313 1.56 21.03 24.87
C LEU A 313 2.68 20.69 23.88
N GLU A 314 3.77 21.45 23.86
CA GLU A 314 4.91 21.20 22.96
C GLU A 314 5.56 19.83 23.15
N GLN A 315 5.53 19.26 24.37
CA GLN A 315 6.10 17.93 24.65
C GLN A 315 5.25 16.79 24.09
N VAL A 316 3.96 17.03 23.90
CA VAL A 316 3.01 16.05 23.39
C VAL A 316 2.62 16.32 21.94
N ALA A 317 3.00 17.47 21.40
CA ALA A 317 2.76 17.83 20.02
C ALA A 317 3.52 16.96 19.04
N CYS A 318 3.08 17.00 17.78
CA CYS A 318 3.95 16.63 16.69
C CYS A 318 4.95 17.77 16.42
N ALA A 319 6.22 17.41 16.23
CA ALA A 319 7.28 18.32 15.86
C ALA A 319 6.96 18.98 14.51
N PRO A 320 7.30 20.27 14.32
CA PRO A 320 6.87 21.04 13.14
C PRO A 320 7.38 20.44 11.83
N GLU A 321 8.56 19.80 11.83
CA GLU A 321 9.12 19.07 10.68
C GLU A 321 8.32 17.82 10.27
N ASP A 322 7.61 17.21 11.21
CA ASP A 322 6.81 16.01 11.00
C ASP A 322 5.33 16.34 10.69
N VAL A 323 4.93 17.62 10.84
CA VAL A 323 3.57 18.06 10.56
C VAL A 323 3.37 18.19 9.04
N PRO A 324 2.35 17.53 8.47
CA PRO A 324 1.97 17.78 7.08
C PRO A 324 1.56 19.23 6.87
N THR A 325 2.26 19.94 5.99
CA THR A 325 1.99 21.35 5.66
C THR A 325 1.66 21.54 4.18
N THR A 326 0.82 22.52 3.87
CA THR A 326 0.38 22.82 2.50
C THR A 326 0.15 24.31 2.30
N ARG A 327 0.00 24.74 1.04
CA ARG A 327 -0.34 26.10 0.66
C ARG A 327 -1.79 26.18 0.18
N PRO A 328 -2.47 27.34 0.31
CA PRO A 328 -3.86 27.49 -0.10
C PRO A 328 -4.12 27.16 -1.59
N HIS A 329 -3.14 27.41 -2.45
CA HIS A 329 -3.26 27.23 -3.90
C HIS A 329 -2.92 25.82 -4.38
N GLU A 330 -2.39 24.97 -3.52
CA GLU A 330 -2.03 23.58 -3.81
C GLU A 330 -3.30 22.74 -4.06
N GLU A 331 -3.20 21.70 -4.89
CA GLU A 331 -4.32 20.78 -5.10
C GLU A 331 -4.47 19.80 -3.93
N VAL A 332 -5.71 19.45 -3.60
CA VAL A 332 -6.00 18.49 -2.53
C VAL A 332 -5.42 17.10 -2.86
N THR A 333 -5.36 16.73 -4.14
CA THR A 333 -4.77 15.48 -4.64
C THR A 333 -3.28 15.36 -4.31
N GLU A 334 -2.53 16.46 -4.30
CA GLU A 334 -1.11 16.52 -3.91
C GLU A 334 -0.92 16.47 -2.38
N LEU A 335 -1.94 16.89 -1.63
CA LEU A 335 -1.96 16.83 -0.17
C LEU A 335 -2.25 15.41 0.34
N LEU A 336 -3.16 14.65 -0.29
CA LEU A 336 -3.62 13.34 0.19
C LEU A 336 -2.49 12.37 0.59
N PRO A 337 -1.42 12.17 -0.21
CA PRO A 337 -0.33 11.26 0.14
C PRO A 337 0.46 11.70 1.38
N ARG A 338 0.39 12.99 1.74
CA ARG A 338 1.10 13.58 2.89
C ARG A 338 0.27 13.55 4.18
N LEU A 339 -1.02 13.20 4.12
CA LEU A 339 -1.90 13.09 5.30
C LEU A 339 -1.67 11.82 6.12
N HIS A 340 -0.42 11.56 6.48
CA HIS A 340 -0.01 10.40 7.27
C HIS A 340 0.84 10.83 8.46
N GLY A 341 1.13 9.89 9.37
CA GLY A 341 2.02 10.13 10.50
C GLY A 341 1.32 10.79 11.68
N CYS A 342 2.04 11.69 12.36
CA CYS A 342 1.67 12.26 13.65
C CYS A 342 0.46 13.21 13.63
N GLY A 343 0.11 13.74 12.45
CA GLY A 343 -0.98 14.70 12.27
C GLY A 343 -2.36 14.05 12.26
N ASP A 344 -2.46 12.74 12.45
CA ASP A 344 -3.71 11.96 12.42
C ASP A 344 -4.56 12.25 11.16
N GLY A 345 -3.92 12.43 10.00
CA GLY A 345 -4.58 12.75 8.74
C GLY A 345 -4.99 14.22 8.56
N ARG A 346 -4.54 15.13 9.42
CA ARG A 346 -4.70 16.59 9.25
C ARG A 346 -3.45 17.21 8.67
N ALA A 347 -3.64 18.34 7.98
CA ALA A 347 -2.56 19.20 7.53
C ALA A 347 -2.78 20.65 7.96
N VAL A 348 -1.69 21.38 8.16
CA VAL A 348 -1.71 22.80 8.46
C VAL A 348 -1.46 23.59 7.17
N VAL A 349 -2.30 24.59 6.92
CA VAL A 349 -2.16 25.50 5.78
C VAL A 349 -1.33 26.69 6.19
N LEU A 350 -0.26 26.96 5.45
CA LEU A 350 0.66 28.07 5.69
C LEU A 350 0.54 29.13 4.58
N ASP A 351 0.66 30.40 4.95
CA ASP A 351 0.81 31.50 3.98
C ASP A 351 2.25 31.59 3.43
N GLU A 352 2.48 32.51 2.48
CA GLU A 352 3.81 32.74 1.88
C GLU A 352 4.86 33.22 2.91
N ALA A 353 4.42 33.75 4.06
CA ALA A 353 5.29 34.16 5.16
C ALA A 353 5.53 33.03 6.20
N GLY A 354 4.98 31.83 5.97
CA GLY A 354 5.12 30.67 6.87
C GLY A 354 4.22 30.72 8.11
N ARG A 355 3.19 31.57 8.12
CA ARG A 355 2.22 31.67 9.22
C ARG A 355 1.05 30.73 9.01
N VAL A 356 0.51 30.23 10.11
CA VAL A 356 -0.66 29.33 10.09
C VAL A 356 -1.92 30.12 9.73
N VAL A 357 -2.60 29.71 8.66
CA VAL A 357 -3.84 30.37 8.21
C VAL A 357 -5.07 29.48 8.29
N ALA A 358 -4.92 28.16 8.22
CA ALA A 358 -6.03 27.22 8.30
C ALA A 358 -5.56 25.80 8.64
N VAL A 359 -6.52 24.92 8.87
CA VAL A 359 -6.29 23.47 9.00
C VAL A 359 -7.20 22.75 8.01
N VAL A 360 -6.68 21.67 7.43
CA VAL A 360 -7.45 20.73 6.60
C VAL A 360 -7.60 19.44 7.37
N SER A 361 -8.84 19.01 7.59
CA SER A 361 -9.15 17.74 8.24
C SER A 361 -9.70 16.70 7.24
N PRO A 362 -9.61 15.39 7.58
CA PRO A 362 -10.26 14.34 6.79
C PRO A 362 -11.77 14.56 6.63
N GLY A 363 -12.41 15.17 7.64
CA GLY A 363 -13.83 15.50 7.59
C GLY A 363 -14.16 16.56 6.55
N ASP A 364 -13.28 17.55 6.37
CA ASP A 364 -13.47 18.61 5.37
C ASP A 364 -13.31 18.07 3.95
N ILE A 365 -12.29 17.23 3.73
CA ILE A 365 -12.09 16.54 2.46
C ILE A 365 -13.28 15.63 2.13
N SER A 366 -13.75 14.84 3.11
CA SER A 366 -14.90 13.94 2.94
C SER A 366 -16.19 14.70 2.60
N ARG A 367 -16.44 15.82 3.29
CA ARG A 367 -17.59 16.68 3.04
C ARG A 367 -17.57 17.24 1.63
N LEU A 368 -16.41 17.71 1.16
CA LEU A 368 -16.28 18.19 -0.21
C LEU A 368 -16.40 17.06 -1.24
N ALA A 369 -15.75 15.92 -1.02
CA ALA A 369 -15.88 14.77 -1.93
C ALA A 369 -17.35 14.34 -2.08
N SER A 370 -18.10 14.34 -0.98
CA SER A 370 -19.54 14.06 -0.98
C SER A 370 -20.36 15.16 -1.69
N ALA A 371 -19.96 16.42 -1.58
CA ALA A 371 -20.60 17.53 -2.29
C ALA A 371 -20.26 17.56 -3.78
N ALA A 372 -19.06 17.11 -4.17
CA ALA A 372 -18.64 16.94 -5.56
C ALA A 372 -19.45 15.84 -6.24
N ASP A 373 -19.83 14.79 -5.51
CA ASP A 373 -20.74 13.73 -6.01
C ASP A 373 -22.12 14.26 -6.43
N LEU A 374 -22.60 15.37 -5.83
CA LEU A 374 -23.85 16.03 -6.24
C LEU A 374 -23.77 16.66 -7.64
N ARG A 375 -22.56 16.85 -8.18
CA ARG A 375 -22.34 17.32 -9.56
C ARG A 375 -22.17 16.17 -10.54
N SER A 376 -22.05 14.93 -10.06
CA SER A 376 -21.92 13.76 -10.93
C SER A 376 -23.29 13.40 -11.52
N THR A 377 -23.32 13.03 -12.79
CA THR A 377 -24.54 12.59 -13.50
C THR A 377 -24.86 11.12 -13.24
N ASP A 378 -24.02 10.40 -12.51
CA ASP A 378 -24.22 8.99 -12.19
C ASP A 378 -25.18 8.86 -10.99
N PRO A 379 -26.15 7.92 -11.03
CA PRO A 379 -27.05 7.70 -9.90
C PRO A 379 -26.27 7.36 -8.63
N TYR A 380 -26.52 8.10 -7.55
CA TYR A 380 -25.93 7.84 -6.24
C TYR A 380 -26.25 6.41 -5.78
N PRO A 381 -25.24 5.53 -5.61
CA PRO A 381 -25.48 4.21 -5.05
C PRO A 381 -25.64 4.36 -3.53
N PRO A 382 -26.78 3.94 -2.93
CA PRO A 382 -27.02 4.09 -1.50
C PRO A 382 -25.90 3.42 -0.68
N ARG A 383 -25.40 4.11 0.36
CA ARG A 383 -24.35 3.60 1.24
C ARG A 383 -24.80 3.59 2.70
N GLY A 384 -24.51 2.49 3.40
CA GLY A 384 -24.59 2.41 4.87
C GLY A 384 -25.95 2.82 5.44
N ALA A 385 -26.05 4.06 5.94
CA ALA A 385 -27.25 4.61 6.54
C ALA A 385 -28.45 4.70 5.57
N ASP A 386 -28.19 4.77 4.26
CA ASP A 386 -29.25 4.78 3.23
C ASP A 386 -29.95 3.42 3.08
N LEU A 387 -29.31 2.34 3.53
CA LEU A 387 -29.87 0.98 3.48
C LEU A 387 -30.86 0.71 4.62
N ASN A 388 -30.92 1.58 5.64
CA ASN A 388 -31.89 1.49 6.74
C ASN A 388 -33.20 2.21 6.44
N ARG A 389 -33.36 2.82 5.26
CA ARG A 389 -34.65 3.33 4.82
C ARG A 389 -35.39 2.19 4.11
N GLY A 390 -36.11 1.40 4.89
CA GLY A 390 -37.14 0.50 4.37
C GLY A 390 -38.25 1.29 3.65
N PRO A 391 -39.04 0.61 2.80
CA PRO A 391 -40.08 1.23 1.96
C PRO A 391 -41.14 1.99 2.76
#